data_AF-A0A177N6J7-F1
#
_entry.id   AF-A0A177N6J7-F1
#
_cell.length_a   1.000
_cell.length_b   1.000
_cell.length_c   1.000
_cell.angle_alpha   90.00
_cell.angle_beta   90.00
_cell.angle_gamma   90.00
#
_symmetry.space_group_name_H-M   'P 1'
#
loop_
_entity.id
_entity.type
_entity.pdbx_description
1 polymer ?
#
loop_
_entity_poly.entity_id
_entity_poly.type
_entity_poly.pdbx_seq_one_letter_code
_entity_poly.pdbx_strand_id
1 'polypeptide(L)' 'MNKDQVTGRVEEAKGKVKEVAGKLINDDEMELEGNVQKNIGKVQSVIGDVKNDIEKAADD' A
#
# COMPACT_ATOMS: atom_id res chain seq x y z
N MET A 1 -0.67 1.21 19.59
CA MET A 1 -0.72 1.04 18.13
C MET A 1 -2.07 1.56 17.67
N ASN A 2 -2.08 2.50 16.71
CA ASN A 2 -3.33 3.07 16.21
C ASN A 2 -3.98 2.11 15.19
N LYS A 3 -5.31 2.17 15.01
CA LYS A 3 -6.05 1.25 14.13
C LYS A 3 -5.51 1.25 12.69
N ASP A 4 -5.07 2.41 12.20
CA ASP A 4 -4.53 2.57 10.85
C ASP A 4 -3.24 1.76 10.64
N GLN A 5 -2.38 1.65 11.66
CA GLN A 5 -1.16 0.84 11.56
C GLN A 5 -1.47 -0.66 11.50
N VAL A 6 -2.55 -1.10 12.14
CA VAL A 6 -2.99 -2.50 12.09
C VAL A 6 -3.56 -2.80 10.71
N THR A 7 -4.41 -1.92 10.17
CA THR A 7 -4.97 -2.03 8.82
C THR A 7 -3.85 -2.09 7.77
N GLY A 8 -2.86 -1.19 7.86
CA GLY A 8 -1.72 -1.18 6.93
C GLY A 8 -0.91 -2.48 6.96
N ARG A 9 -0.65 -3.06 8.14
CA ARG A 9 0.04 -4.36 8.25
C ARG A 9 -0.78 -5.52 7.67
N VAL A 10 -2.09 -5.48 7.81
CA VAL A 10 -3.00 -6.50 7.26
C VAL A 10 -3.01 -6.44 5.73
N GLU A 11 -3.07 -5.24 5.14
CA GLU A 11 -2.99 -5.05 3.70
C GLU A 11 -1.62 -5.46 3.14
N GLU A 12 -0.54 -5.13 3.84
CA GLU A 12 0.82 -5.52 3.44
C GLU A 12 1.00 -7.06 3.45
N ALA A 13 0.46 -7.73 4.47
CA ALA A 13 0.45 -9.19 4.54
C ALA A 13 -0.37 -9.80 3.40
N LYS A 14 -1.55 -9.25 3.12
CA LYS A 14 -2.43 -9.71 2.02
C LYS A 14 -1.77 -9.52 0.65
N GLY A 15 -1.06 -8.41 0.45
CA GLY A 15 -0.28 -8.14 -0.76
C GLY A 15 0.85 -9.15 -0.94
N LYS A 16 1.63 -9.44 0.11
CA LYS A 16 2.69 -10.47 0.06
C LYS A 16 2.15 -11.86 -0.27
N VAL A 17 1.00 -12.24 0.29
CA VAL A 17 0.37 -13.53 0.00
C VAL A 17 -0.04 -13.63 -1.47
N LYS A 18 -0.64 -12.57 -2.04
CA LYS A 18 -0.96 -12.53 -3.47
C LYS A 18 0.28 -12.58 -4.35
N GLU A 19 1.35 -11.87 -3.98
CA GLU A 19 2.61 -11.85 -4.75
C GLU A 19 3.26 -13.25 -4.78
N VAL A 20 3.26 -13.96 -3.64
CA VAL A 20 3.77 -15.34 -3.55
C VAL A 20 2.86 -16.31 -4.30
N ALA A 21 1.54 -16.18 -4.17
CA ALA A 21 0.59 -17.02 -4.88
C ALA A 21 0.72 -16.83 -6.41
N GLY A 22 0.74 -15.59 -6.91
CA GLY A 22 0.91 -15.31 -8.34
C GLY A 22 2.19 -15.91 -8.92
N LYS A 23 3.31 -15.78 -8.20
CA LYS A 23 4.58 -16.43 -8.57
C LYS A 23 4.52 -17.95 -8.60
N LEU A 24 3.79 -18.57 -7.67
CA LEU A 24 3.65 -20.02 -7.60
C LEU A 24 2.81 -20.59 -8.74
N ILE A 25 1.81 -19.84 -9.21
CA ILE A 25 0.87 -20.31 -10.25
C ILE A 25 1.32 -19.85 -11.66
N ASN A 26 2.45 -19.12 -11.80
CA ASN A 26 2.86 -18.42 -13.04
C ASN A 26 1.73 -17.56 -13.62
N ASP A 27 1.06 -16.82 -12.74
CA ASP A 27 0.00 -15.90 -13.12
C ASP A 27 0.56 -14.48 -13.23
N ASP A 28 0.98 -14.13 -14.44
CA ASP A 28 1.54 -12.82 -14.78
C ASP A 28 0.53 -11.69 -14.49
N GLU A 29 -0.78 -11.96 -14.59
CA GLU A 29 -1.83 -10.98 -14.31
C GLU A 29 -1.87 -10.66 -12.80
N MET A 30 -1.76 -11.67 -11.95
CA MET A 30 -1.72 -11.49 -10.49
C MET A 30 -0.44 -10.79 -10.01
N GLU A 31 0.72 -11.07 -10.63
CA GLU A 31 1.97 -10.36 -10.32
C GLU A 31 1.92 -8.89 -10.76
N LEU A 32 1.31 -8.63 -11.91
CA LEU A 32 1.13 -7.28 -12.46
C LEU A 32 0.13 -6.46 -11.66
N GLU A 33 -1.02 -7.04 -11.27
CA GLU A 33 -1.98 -6.42 -10.35
C GLU A 33 -1.33 -6.08 -9.01
N GLY A 34 -0.53 -7.01 -8.45
CA GLY A 34 0.19 -6.81 -7.20
C GLY A 34 1.18 -5.64 -7.27
N ASN A 35 1.98 -5.57 -8.35
CA ASN A 35 2.92 -4.46 -8.57
C ASN A 35 2.22 -3.13 -8.80
N VAL A 36 1.13 -3.11 -9.59
CA VAL A 36 0.34 -1.91 -9.84
C VAL A 36 -0.29 -1.40 -8.55
N GLN A 37 -0.92 -2.26 -7.74
CA GLN A 37 -1.47 -1.88 -6.44
C GLN A 37 -0.39 -1.33 -5.49
N LYS A 38 0.79 -1.95 -5.47
CA LYS A 38 1.93 -1.51 -4.64
C LYS A 38 2.43 -0.12 -5.04
N ASN A 39 2.50 0.16 -6.34
CA ASN A 39 2.91 1.47 -6.85
C ASN A 39 1.84 2.53 -6.62
N ILE A 40 0.56 2.22 -6.86
CA ILE A 40 -0.55 3.14 -6.56
C ILE A 40 -0.60 3.45 -5.07
N GLY A 41 -0.46 2.45 -4.19
CA GLY A 41 -0.45 2.64 -2.75
C GLY A 41 0.71 3.50 -2.25
N LYS A 42 1.90 3.36 -2.86
CA LYS A 42 3.04 4.26 -2.60
C LYS A 42 2.74 5.70 -3.00
N VAL A 43 2.17 5.91 -4.19
CA VAL A 43 1.80 7.25 -4.67
C VAL A 43 0.75 7.88 -3.76
N GLN A 44 -0.28 7.13 -3.37
CA GLN A 44 -1.30 7.60 -2.43
C GLN A 44 -0.72 7.92 -1.05
N SER A 45 0.23 7.12 -0.55
CA SER A 45 0.92 7.40 0.71
C SER A 45 1.70 8.71 0.64
N VAL A 46 2.47 8.93 -0.44
CA VAL A 46 3.23 10.18 -0.62
C VAL A 46 2.31 11.40 -0.70
N ILE A 47 1.20 11.30 -1.44
CA ILE A 47 0.21 12.39 -1.51
C ILE A 47 -0.44 12.62 -0.14
N GLY A 48 -0.75 11.54 0.58
CA GLY A 48 -1.28 11.59 1.94
C GLY A 48 -0.34 12.28 2.90
N ASP A 49 0.94 11.92 2.90
CA ASP A 49 1.98 12.51 3.75
C ASP A 49 2.14 14.01 3.45
N VAL A 50 2.21 14.40 2.17
CA VAL A 50 2.28 15.81 1.76
C VAL A 50 1.05 16.59 2.22
N LYS A 51 -0.15 16.04 2.05
CA LYS A 51 -1.39 16.69 2.50
C LYS A 51 -1.41 16.86 4.02
N ASN A 52 -0.95 15.86 4.75
CA ASN A 52 -0.88 15.86 6.20
C ASN A 52 0.15 16.86 6.73
N ASP A 53 1.29 17.00 6.06
CA ASP A 53 2.31 18.01 6.39
C ASP A 53 1.82 19.44 6.10
N ILE A 54 1.06 19.64 5.01
CA ILE A 54 0.41 20.93 4.71
C ILE A 54 -0.66 21.26 5.76
N GLU A 55 -1.50 20.30 6.14
CA GLU A 55 -2.52 20.50 7.18
C GLU A 55 -1.88 20.86 8.53
N LYS A 56 -0.82 20.16 8.93
CA LYS A 56 -0.06 20.52 10.15
C LYS A 56 0.56 21.91 10.08
N ALA A 57 1.07 22.32 8.93
CA ALA A 57 1.66 23.64 8.75
C ALA A 57 0.63 24.78 8.66
N ALA A 58 -0.64 24.46 8.39
CA ALA A 58 -1.74 25.42 8.34
C ALA A 58 -2.48 25.56 9.68
N ASP A 59 -2.42 24.53 10.54
CA ASP A 59 -2.96 24.54 11.90
C ASP A 59 -2.01 25.16 12.96
N ASP A 60 -0.74 25.40 12.62
CA ASP A 60 0.28 26.12 13.43
C ASP A 60 0.32 27.63 13.10
#